data_AF-A0A7J6D805-F1
#
_entry.id   AF-A0A7J6D805-F1
#
_cell.length_a   1.000
_cell.length_b   1.000
_cell.length_c   1.000
_cell.angle_alpha   90.00
_cell.angle_beta   90.00
_cell.angle_gamma   90.00
#
_symmetry.space_group_name_H-M   'P 1'
#
loop_
_entity.id
_entity.type
_entity.pdbx_description
1 polymer ?
#
loop_
_entity_poly.entity_id
_entity_poly.type
_entity_poly.pdbx_seq_one_letter_code
_entity_poly.pdbx_strand_id
1 'polypeptide(L)'
;MQLTKERDELLSSNHDLIKQTDQLRQEKNEPLKSIHGMEGWIYYQSNLYFISSEKKSWTESRRSCTERGADLIIINNRQEQVLGSSEPNGHRGENCALTYSPGWADYPCSDRFLWICEKRLLK
;
A
#
# COMPACT_ATOMS: atom_id res chain seq x y z
N MET A 1 38.62 24.44 29.85
CA MET A 1 38.32 23.00 29.78
C MET A 1 37.26 22.81 28.69
N GLN A 2 37.70 22.70 27.43
CA GLN A 2 36.82 22.74 26.25
C GLN A 2 36.40 21.32 25.80
N LEU A 3 37.32 20.36 25.91
CA LEU A 3 37.10 18.94 25.58
C LEU A 3 36.00 18.27 26.42
N THR A 4 35.87 18.61 27.70
CA THR A 4 34.79 18.04 28.54
C THR A 4 33.42 18.60 28.18
N LYS A 5 33.34 19.87 27.77
CA LYS A 5 32.09 20.47 27.30
C LYS A 5 31.61 19.81 26.01
N GLU A 6 32.51 19.64 25.03
CA GLU A 6 32.21 18.94 23.78
C GLU A 6 31.80 17.48 24.01
N ARG A 7 32.47 16.77 24.93
CA ARG A 7 32.08 15.41 25.35
C ARG A 7 30.65 15.39 25.91
N ASP A 8 30.31 16.32 26.80
CA ASP A 8 29.00 16.34 27.45
C ASP A 8 27.88 16.68 26.46
N GLU A 9 28.13 17.60 25.52
CA GLU A 9 27.23 17.90 24.39
C GLU A 9 27.02 16.67 23.48
N LEU A 10 28.10 15.96 23.13
CA LEU A 10 28.02 14.72 22.35
C LEU A 10 27.24 13.62 23.06
N LEU A 11 27.43 13.46 24.37
CA LEU A 11 26.70 12.47 25.17
C LEU A 11 25.19 12.79 25.19
N SER A 12 24.83 14.06 25.34
CA SER A 12 23.42 14.50 25.25
C SER A 12 22.82 14.20 23.87
N SER A 13 23.54 14.54 22.80
CA SER A 13 23.07 14.31 21.43
C SER A 13 22.91 12.81 21.10
N ASN A 14 23.86 11.97 21.53
CA ASN A 14 23.77 10.52 21.38
C ASN A 14 22.58 9.93 22.13
N HIS A 15 22.30 10.42 23.35
CA HIS A 15 21.14 9.98 24.11
C HIS A 15 19.82 10.33 23.38
N ASP A 16 19.72 11.53 22.82
CA ASP A 16 18.54 11.95 22.05
C ASP A 16 18.36 11.11 20.77
N LEU A 17 19.45 10.77 20.07
CA LEU A 17 19.42 9.89 18.90
C LEU A 17 18.98 8.46 19.25
N ILE A 18 19.42 7.92 20.39
CA ILE A 18 18.97 6.61 20.89
C ILE A 18 17.46 6.64 21.14
N LYS A 19 16.99 7.69 21.82
CA LYS A 19 15.56 7.87 22.10
C LYS A 19 14.72 7.96 20.82
N GLN A 20 15.18 8.71 19.83
CA GLN A 20 14.51 8.79 18.52
C GLN A 20 14.50 7.44 17.79
N THR A 21 15.62 6.70 17.86
CA THR A 21 15.74 5.37 17.25
C THR A 21 14.75 4.38 17.86
N ASP A 22 14.61 4.37 19.18
CA ASP A 22 13.67 3.50 19.88
C ASP A 22 12.22 3.85 19.55
N GLN A 23 11.92 5.15 19.46
CA GLN A 23 10.59 5.62 19.06
C GLN A 23 10.23 5.18 17.63
N LEU A 24 11.14 5.36 16.66
CA LEU A 24 10.94 4.91 15.27
C LEU A 24 10.80 3.38 15.17
N ARG A 25 11.56 2.63 15.97
CA ARG A 25 11.44 1.16 16.04
C ARG A 25 10.08 0.74 16.57
N GLN A 26 9.58 1.42 17.60
CA GLN A 26 8.27 1.14 18.16
C GLN A 26 7.16 1.46 17.14
N GLU A 27 7.19 2.64 16.52
CA GLU A 27 6.23 3.05 15.48
C GLU A 27 6.19 2.08 14.30
N LYS A 28 7.35 1.54 13.87
CA LYS A 28 7.43 0.53 12.81
C LYS A 28 6.84 -0.82 13.21
N ASN A 29 6.92 -1.18 14.49
CA ASN A 29 6.47 -2.48 15.00
C ASN A 29 4.97 -2.51 15.34
N GLU A 30 4.32 -1.37 15.57
CA GLU A 30 2.87 -1.31 15.84
C GLU A 30 2.01 -1.85 14.67
N PRO A 31 2.26 -1.48 13.40
CA PRO A 31 1.61 -2.12 12.25
C PRO A 31 1.77 -3.65 12.22
N LEU A 32 2.97 -4.16 12.53
CA LEU A 32 3.30 -5.59 12.55
C LEU A 32 2.49 -6.37 13.59
N LYS A 33 2.17 -5.76 14.75
CA LYS A 33 1.30 -6.37 15.75
C LYS A 33 -0.14 -6.52 15.27
N SER A 34 -0.65 -5.53 14.52
CA SER A 34 -2.02 -5.58 13.98
C SER A 34 -2.21 -6.65 12.89
N ILE A 35 -1.12 -7.04 12.22
CA ILE A 35 -1.14 -8.04 11.12
C ILE A 35 -1.29 -9.47 11.63
N HIS A 36 -0.86 -9.74 12.87
CA HIS A 36 -0.84 -11.09 13.43
C HIS A 36 -2.23 -11.76 13.51
N GLY A 37 -3.33 -10.99 13.38
CA GLY A 37 -4.71 -11.50 13.32
C GLY A 37 -5.41 -11.38 11.96
N MET A 38 -4.71 -10.93 10.91
CA MET A 38 -5.28 -10.70 9.58
C MET A 38 -4.84 -11.77 8.59
N GLU A 39 -5.45 -12.96 8.71
CA GLU A 39 -5.20 -14.08 7.80
C GLU A 39 -5.45 -13.67 6.33
N GLY A 40 -4.51 -14.02 5.46
CA GLY A 40 -4.56 -13.69 4.02
C GLY A 40 -4.13 -12.26 3.65
N TRP A 41 -3.71 -11.44 4.60
CA TRP A 41 -3.19 -10.09 4.32
C TRP A 41 -1.66 -10.06 4.24
N ILE A 42 -1.15 -9.27 3.31
CA ILE A 42 0.27 -9.06 3.04
C ILE A 42 0.61 -7.61 3.42
N TYR A 43 1.65 -7.43 4.25
CA TYR A 43 2.18 -6.12 4.56
C TYR A 43 3.33 -5.75 3.64
N TYR A 44 3.20 -4.62 2.95
CA TYR A 44 4.21 -4.12 2.03
C TYR A 44 4.17 -2.59 1.98
N GLN A 45 5.33 -1.94 2.03
CA GLN A 45 5.46 -0.48 1.94
C GLN A 45 4.45 0.29 2.82
N SER A 46 4.31 -0.10 4.09
CA SER A 46 3.42 0.54 5.07
C SER A 46 1.91 0.43 4.80
N ASN A 47 1.50 -0.43 3.86
CA ASN A 47 0.10 -0.75 3.58
C ASN A 47 -0.17 -2.25 3.73
N LEU A 48 -1.45 -2.60 3.79
CA LEU A 48 -1.92 -3.99 3.79
C LEU A 48 -2.64 -4.32 2.49
N TYR A 49 -2.35 -5.48 1.96
CA TYR A 49 -2.92 -5.98 0.71
C TYR A 49 -3.59 -7.33 0.92
N PHE A 50 -4.75 -7.53 0.32
CA PHE A 50 -5.42 -8.83 0.28
C PHE A 50 -5.59 -9.23 -1.18
N ILE A 51 -5.09 -10.41 -1.55
CA ILE A 51 -5.22 -10.95 -2.91
C ILE A 51 -6.30 -12.01 -2.91
N SER A 52 -7.32 -11.83 -3.75
CA SER A 52 -8.45 -12.78 -3.83
C SER A 52 -8.03 -14.13 -4.39
N SER A 53 -8.69 -15.20 -3.95
CA SER A 53 -8.61 -16.54 -4.57
C SER A 53 -9.74 -16.82 -5.57
N GLU A 54 -10.80 -16.03 -5.56
CA GLU A 54 -11.95 -16.16 -6.46
C GLU A 54 -12.01 -14.99 -7.44
N LYS A 55 -12.87 -15.07 -8.48
CA LYS A 55 -13.05 -14.01 -9.46
C LYS A 55 -14.40 -13.32 -9.30
N LYS A 56 -14.41 -11.99 -9.29
CA LYS A 56 -15.62 -11.15 -9.15
C LYS A 56 -15.59 -9.98 -10.13
N SER A 57 -16.77 -9.44 -10.43
CA SER A 57 -16.88 -8.18 -11.19
C SER A 57 -16.25 -7.01 -10.43
N TRP A 58 -16.03 -5.87 -11.08
CA TRP A 58 -15.43 -4.71 -10.43
C TRP A 58 -16.22 -4.27 -9.20
N THR A 59 -17.55 -4.16 -9.33
CA THR A 59 -18.44 -3.72 -8.24
C THR A 59 -18.44 -4.71 -7.09
N GLU A 60 -18.48 -6.00 -7.38
CA GLU A 60 -18.44 -7.05 -6.36
C GLU A 60 -17.08 -7.12 -5.65
N SER A 61 -15.99 -6.93 -6.39
CA SER A 61 -14.62 -6.87 -5.87
C SER A 61 -14.44 -5.68 -4.93
N ARG A 62 -14.87 -4.49 -5.35
CA ARG A 62 -14.83 -3.29 -4.52
C ARG A 62 -15.65 -3.45 -3.25
N ARG A 63 -16.87 -4.00 -3.37
CA ARG A 63 -17.70 -4.31 -2.21
C ARG A 63 -16.98 -5.23 -1.23
N SER A 64 -16.38 -6.32 -1.72
CA SER A 64 -15.60 -7.25 -0.89
C SER A 64 -14.46 -6.55 -0.13
N CYS A 65 -13.77 -5.60 -0.77
CA CYS A 65 -12.74 -4.80 -0.08
C CYS A 65 -13.34 -3.87 0.98
N THR A 66 -14.44 -3.18 0.67
CA THR A 66 -15.09 -2.27 1.62
C THR A 66 -15.67 -2.99 2.83
N GLU A 67 -16.24 -4.19 2.66
CA GLU A 67 -16.72 -5.04 3.75
C GLU A 67 -15.58 -5.48 4.69
N ARG A 68 -14.33 -5.45 4.21
CA ARG A 68 -13.11 -5.74 4.99
C ARG A 68 -12.44 -4.47 5.55
N GLY A 69 -13.05 -3.30 5.38
CA GLY A 69 -12.49 -2.02 5.82
C GLY A 69 -11.27 -1.57 5.00
N ALA A 70 -11.25 -1.92 3.71
CA ALA A 70 -10.25 -1.55 2.72
C ALA A 70 -10.93 -0.97 1.47
N ASP A 71 -10.17 -0.64 0.42
CA ASP A 71 -10.73 -0.35 -0.91
C ASP A 71 -10.05 -1.22 -1.96
N LEU A 72 -10.65 -1.33 -3.14
CA LEU A 72 -9.99 -1.92 -4.30
C LEU A 72 -8.71 -1.11 -4.60
N ILE A 73 -7.61 -1.78 -4.91
CA ILE A 73 -6.33 -1.10 -5.15
C ILE A 73 -6.47 -0.04 -6.25
N ILE A 74 -5.90 1.14 -6.01
CA ILE A 74 -5.84 2.23 -6.99
C ILE A 74 -4.39 2.49 -7.33
N ILE A 75 -3.98 2.07 -8.53
CA ILE A 75 -2.62 2.25 -9.03
C ILE A 75 -2.51 3.65 -9.65
N ASN A 76 -1.97 4.59 -8.88
CA ASN A 76 -1.76 5.99 -9.28
C ASN A 76 -0.30 6.29 -9.71
N ASN A 77 0.48 5.26 -10.06
CA ASN A 77 1.87 5.42 -10.48
C ASN A 77 1.96 5.99 -11.91
N ARG A 78 2.47 7.23 -12.04
CA ARG A 78 2.71 7.88 -13.34
C ARG A 78 3.68 7.11 -14.25
N GLN A 79 4.58 6.29 -13.70
CA GLN A 79 5.53 5.51 -14.51
C GLN A 79 4.88 4.28 -15.18
N GLU A 80 3.83 3.70 -14.60
CA GLU A 80 3.06 2.61 -15.23
C GLU A 80 2.04 3.11 -16.25
N GLN A 81 1.54 4.35 -16.10
CA GLN A 81 0.65 5.00 -17.08
C GLN A 81 1.35 5.35 -18.41
N VAL A 82 2.69 5.36 -18.47
CA VAL A 82 3.45 5.75 -19.67
C VAL A 82 3.64 4.59 -20.66
N LEU A 83 3.33 3.34 -20.26
CA LEU A 83 3.56 2.12 -21.04
C LEU A 83 2.36 1.66 -21.90
N GLY A 84 1.48 2.58 -22.27
CA GLY A 84 0.42 2.33 -23.24
C GLY A 84 -0.14 3.65 -23.76
N SER A 85 0.44 4.18 -24.83
CA SER A 85 0.07 5.49 -25.42
C SER A 85 -1.34 5.57 -26.01
N SER A 86 -2.24 4.63 -25.68
CA SER A 86 -3.60 4.54 -26.24
C SER A 86 -4.66 4.05 -25.25
N GLU A 87 -4.28 3.64 -24.05
CA GLU A 87 -5.20 3.08 -23.07
C GLU A 87 -5.04 3.89 -21.75
N PRO A 88 -6.07 4.07 -20.88
CA PRO A 88 -7.44 3.58 -21.03
C PRO A 88 -8.17 4.57 -21.88
N ASN A 89 -8.53 4.15 -23.07
CA ASN A 89 -9.55 4.85 -23.82
C ASN A 89 -10.89 4.29 -23.31
N GLY A 90 -11.84 5.14 -22.91
CA GLY A 90 -13.15 4.66 -22.45
C GLY A 90 -14.04 4.18 -23.61
N HIS A 91 -13.47 3.45 -24.59
CA HIS A 91 -14.20 2.94 -25.73
C HIS A 91 -15.17 1.82 -25.31
N ARG A 92 -16.18 1.55 -26.15
CA ARG A 92 -17.12 0.40 -26.05
C ARG A 92 -17.77 0.08 -24.69
N GLY A 93 -17.69 0.96 -23.68
CA GLY A 93 -18.21 0.73 -22.34
C GLY A 93 -17.24 0.01 -21.39
N GLU A 94 -15.97 -0.11 -21.77
CA GLU A 94 -14.89 -0.71 -21.00
C GLU A 94 -14.28 0.39 -20.11
N ASN A 95 -14.75 0.50 -18.87
CA ASN A 95 -14.36 1.60 -17.97
C ASN A 95 -13.60 1.11 -16.73
N CYS A 96 -13.26 -0.18 -16.68
CA CYS A 96 -12.59 -0.80 -15.55
C CYS A 96 -11.20 -1.29 -15.96
N ALA A 97 -10.17 -0.82 -15.26
CA ALA A 97 -8.79 -1.15 -15.57
C ALA A 97 -8.35 -2.50 -14.98
N LEU A 98 -7.68 -3.31 -15.80
CA LEU A 98 -6.91 -4.47 -15.38
C LEU A 98 -5.42 -4.20 -15.62
N THR A 99 -4.63 -4.42 -14.59
CA THR A 99 -3.16 -4.29 -14.60
C THR A 99 -2.51 -5.66 -14.78
N TYR A 100 -1.47 -5.73 -15.61
CA TYR A 100 -0.61 -6.89 -15.80
C TYR A 100 0.84 -6.43 -16.03
N SER A 101 1.85 -7.27 -15.84
CA SER A 101 3.21 -6.85 -16.23
C SER A 101 3.38 -7.04 -17.75
N PRO A 102 3.75 -6.01 -18.55
CA PRO A 102 4.19 -4.66 -18.19
C PRO A 102 3.18 -3.53 -18.51
N GLY A 103 1.89 -3.80 -18.58
CA GLY A 103 0.89 -2.84 -19.06
C GLY A 103 -0.47 -2.95 -18.38
N TRP A 104 -1.45 -2.25 -18.91
CA TRP A 104 -2.79 -2.27 -18.35
C TRP A 104 -3.79 -1.98 -19.48
N ALA A 105 -5.02 -2.46 -19.34
CA ALA A 105 -6.08 -2.32 -20.33
C ALA A 105 -7.42 -2.11 -19.63
N ASP A 106 -8.34 -1.41 -20.27
CA ASP A 106 -9.73 -1.34 -19.87
C ASP A 106 -10.48 -2.62 -20.26
N TYR A 107 -11.47 -2.97 -19.45
CA TYR A 107 -12.34 -4.11 -19.63
C TYR A 107 -13.77 -3.74 -19.23
N PRO A 108 -14.79 -4.50 -19.68
CA PRO A 108 -16.14 -4.35 -19.19
C PRO A 108 -16.15 -4.56 -17.68
N CYS A 109 -16.75 -3.63 -16.93
CA CYS A 109 -16.79 -3.73 -15.47
C CYS A 109 -17.52 -4.97 -14.94
N SER A 110 -18.32 -5.62 -15.79
CA SER A 110 -19.00 -6.89 -15.52
C SER A 110 -18.09 -8.11 -15.58
N ASP A 111 -16.95 -8.01 -16.26
CA ASP A 111 -16.00 -9.10 -16.38
C ASP A 111 -15.39 -9.44 -15.03
N ARG A 112 -15.08 -10.72 -14.83
CA ARG A 112 -14.73 -11.26 -13.53
C ARG A 112 -13.23 -11.55 -13.47
N PHE A 113 -12.53 -10.84 -12.60
CA PHE A 113 -11.09 -10.97 -12.41
C PHE A 113 -10.74 -11.27 -10.96
N LEU A 114 -9.49 -11.72 -10.74
CA LEU A 114 -8.89 -11.64 -9.41
C LEU A 114 -8.73 -10.16 -9.06
N TRP A 115 -8.86 -9.82 -7.79
CA TRP A 115 -8.74 -8.45 -7.32
C TRP A 115 -7.82 -8.37 -6.10
N ILE A 116 -7.36 -7.14 -5.85
CA ILE A 116 -6.50 -6.81 -4.74
C ILE A 116 -7.16 -5.70 -3.93
N CYS A 117 -7.31 -5.90 -2.63
CA CYS A 117 -7.70 -4.83 -1.71
C CYS A 117 -6.46 -4.15 -1.15
N GLU A 118 -6.49 -2.84 -1.00
CA GLU A 118 -5.48 -2.04 -0.32
C GLU A 118 -6.10 -1.39 0.93
N LYS A 119 -5.45 -1.55 2.08
CA LYS A 119 -5.78 -0.87 3.32
C LYS A 119 -4.58 -0.04 3.76
N ARG A 120 -4.75 1.29 3.68
CA ARG A 120 -3.74 2.25 4.08
C ARG A 120 -3.71 2.38 5.60
N LEU A 121 -2.55 2.15 6.19
CA LEU A 121 -2.35 2.26 7.63
C LEU A 121 -2.01 3.68 8.08
N LEU A 122 -1.44 4.47 7.18
CA LEU A 122 -1.11 5.88 7.39
C LEU A 122 -2.00 6.71 6.47
N LYS A 123 -2.61 7.78 7.01
CA LYS A 123 -3.39 8.77 6.25
C LYS A 123 -2.54 10.00 5.96
#